data_AF-A0A1L3ZNB7-F1
#
_entry.id   AF-A0A1L3ZNB7-F1
#
_cell.length_a   1.000
_cell.length_b   1.000
_cell.length_c   1.000
_cell.angle_alpha   90.00
_cell.angle_beta   90.00
_cell.angle_gamma   90.00
#
_symmetry.space_group_name_H-M   'P 1'
#
loop_
_entity.id
_entity.type
_entity.pdbx_description
1 polymer ?
#
loop_
_entity_poly.entity_id
_entity_poly.type
_entity_poly.pdbx_seq_one_letter_code
_entity_poly.pdbx_strand_id
1 'polypeptide(L)'
;MARNTSISLGEHFTSFIDTQVQAGRYGSATDVVRAGLRLLEEHEAKVKALQDALIEGEESGPATPFDFDAFNARKRAAFEAK
;
A
#
# COMPACT_ATOMS: atom_id res chain seq x y z
N MET A 1 -5.53 9.29 22.63
CA MET A 1 -6.92 9.38 23.12
C MET A 1 -7.85 9.28 21.93
N ALA A 2 -8.95 8.52 22.02
CA ALA A 2 -9.96 8.48 20.97
C ALA A 2 -10.64 9.86 20.87
N ARG A 3 -10.68 10.44 19.67
CA ARG A 3 -11.49 11.63 19.38
C ARG A 3 -12.79 11.20 18.71
N ASN A 4 -13.91 11.71 19.19
CA ASN A 4 -15.20 11.55 18.52
C ASN A 4 -15.35 12.66 17.47
N THR A 5 -15.66 12.30 16.24
CA THR A 5 -15.70 13.24 15.11
C THR A 5 -17.00 13.03 14.34
N SER A 6 -17.77 14.10 14.20
CA SER A 6 -18.94 14.13 13.32
C SER A 6 -18.48 14.44 11.90
N ILE A 7 -18.95 13.65 10.92
CA ILE A 7 -18.54 13.75 9.52
C ILE A 7 -19.82 13.73 8.67
N SER A 8 -19.95 14.68 7.75
CA SER A 8 -21.04 14.68 6.77
C SER A 8 -20.65 13.81 5.58
N LEU A 9 -21.53 12.85 5.24
CA LEU A 9 -21.34 11.95 4.10
C LEU A 9 -22.45 12.19 3.07
N GLY A 10 -22.09 12.10 1.80
CA GLY A 10 -23.08 12.11 0.70
C GLY A 10 -23.87 10.80 0.65
N GLU A 11 -25.02 10.84 -0.02
CA GLU A 11 -25.98 9.72 -0.11
C GLU A 11 -25.33 8.41 -0.57
N HIS A 12 -24.42 8.47 -1.55
CA HIS A 12 -23.67 7.30 -2.03
C HIS A 12 -22.94 6.56 -0.90
N PHE A 13 -22.21 7.28 -0.05
CA PHE A 13 -21.44 6.65 1.03
C PHE A 13 -22.32 6.19 2.18
N THR A 14 -23.40 6.92 2.48
CA THR A 14 -24.39 6.48 3.45
C THR A 14 -25.03 5.15 3.03
N SER A 15 -25.49 5.05 1.78
CA SER A 15 -26.08 3.81 1.23
C SER A 15 -25.08 2.64 1.22
N PHE A 16 -23.82 2.91 0.86
CA PHE A 16 -22.76 1.91 0.93
C PHE A 16 -22.55 1.40 2.36
N ILE A 17 -22.42 2.31 3.33
CA ILE A 17 -22.23 1.97 4.75
C ILE A 17 -23.41 1.13 5.26
N ASP A 18 -24.64 1.56 4.98
CA ASP A 18 -25.85 0.86 5.40
C ASP A 18 -25.88 -0.56 4.82
N THR A 19 -25.54 -0.72 3.55
CA THR A 19 -25.45 -2.04 2.90
C THR A 19 -24.41 -2.94 3.59
N GLN A 20 -23.24 -2.40 3.94
CA GLN A 20 -22.19 -3.18 4.61
C GLN A 20 -22.60 -3.61 6.02
N VAL A 21 -23.31 -2.75 6.76
CA VAL A 21 -23.82 -3.05 8.11
C VAL A 21 -24.98 -4.03 8.06
N GLN A 22 -25.96 -3.82 7.17
CA GLN A 22 -27.11 -4.72 6.99
C GLN A 22 -26.68 -6.13 6.54
N ALA A 23 -25.62 -6.22 5.72
CA ALA A 23 -25.03 -7.50 5.34
C ALA A 23 -24.30 -8.21 6.49
N GLY A 24 -24.20 -7.60 7.68
CA GLY A 24 -23.54 -8.16 8.86
C GLY A 24 -22.02 -8.17 8.78
N ARG A 25 -21.40 -7.55 7.76
CA ARG A 25 -19.95 -7.51 7.60
C ARG A 25 -19.29 -6.60 8.66
N TYR A 26 -19.99 -5.58 9.11
CA TYR A 26 -19.52 -4.65 10.14
C TYR A 26 -20.63 -4.39 11.16
N GLY A 27 -20.24 -4.17 12.43
CA GLY A 27 -21.20 -3.93 13.52
C GLY A 27 -21.73 -2.49 13.58
N SER A 28 -21.07 -1.53 12.93
CA SER A 28 -21.48 -0.13 12.92
C SER A 28 -20.91 0.64 11.74
N ALA A 29 -21.50 1.81 11.46
CA ALA A 29 -20.95 2.77 10.48
C ALA A 29 -19.51 3.19 10.83
N THR A 30 -19.20 3.38 12.11
CA THR A 30 -17.85 3.72 12.57
C THR A 30 -16.84 2.63 12.22
N ASP A 31 -17.23 1.34 12.27
CA ASP A 31 -16.33 0.24 11.91
C ASP A 31 -16.06 0.21 10.41
N VAL A 32 -17.06 0.52 9.57
CA VAL A 32 -16.87 0.67 8.11
C VAL A 32 -15.90 1.81 7.82
N VAL A 33 -16.10 2.97 8.44
CA VAL A 33 -15.23 4.14 8.26
C VAL A 33 -13.80 3.84 8.70
N ARG A 34 -13.61 3.19 9.86
CA ARG A 34 -12.27 2.77 10.32
C ARG A 34 -11.61 1.78 9.37
N ALA A 35 -12.36 0.82 8.83
CA ALA A 35 -11.83 -0.12 7.83
C ALA A 35 -11.39 0.61 6.55
N GLY A 36 -12.20 1.58 6.08
CA GLY A 36 -11.84 2.43 4.95
C GLY A 36 -10.57 3.25 5.20
N LEU A 37 -10.44 3.87 6.39
CA LEU A 37 -9.25 4.65 6.76
C LEU A 37 -7.99 3.79 6.85
N ARG A 38 -8.08 2.56 7.39
CA ARG A 38 -6.93 1.63 7.40
C ARG A 38 -6.48 1.27 5.98
N LEU A 39 -7.43 0.98 5.09
CA LEU A 39 -7.09 0.68 3.71
C LEU A 39 -6.43 1.87 3.00
N LEU A 40 -6.90 3.09 3.27
CA LEU A 40 -6.28 4.31 2.76
C LEU A 40 -4.85 4.48 3.30
N GLU A 41 -4.65 4.32 4.61
CA GLU A 41 -3.33 4.40 5.24
C GLU A 41 -2.35 3.37 4.64
N GLU A 42 -2.78 2.12 4.48
CA GLU A 42 -1.97 1.08 3.85
C GLU A 42 -1.61 1.42 2.40
N HIS A 43 -2.55 2.00 1.65
CA HIS A 43 -2.32 2.41 0.27
C HIS A 43 -1.31 3.56 0.21
N GLU A 44 -1.49 4.60 1.02
CA GLU A 44 -0.57 5.74 1.08
C GLU A 44 0.84 5.32 1.50
N ALA A 45 0.96 4.40 2.47
CA ALA A 45 2.25 3.85 2.87
C ALA A 45 2.96 3.11 1.71
N LYS A 46 2.21 2.31 0.94
CA LYS A 46 2.75 1.61 -0.25
C LYS A 46 3.18 2.58 -1.35
N VAL A 47 2.36 3.60 -1.62
CA VAL A 47 2.70 4.63 -2.61
C VAL A 47 3.96 5.37 -2.20
N LYS A 48 4.07 5.77 -0.93
CA LYS A 48 5.27 6.42 -0.42
C LYS A 48 6.50 5.52 -0.54
N ALA A 49 6.40 4.25 -0.15
CA ALA A 49 7.51 3.30 -0.26
C ALA A 49 7.97 3.12 -1.72
N LEU A 50 7.03 3.11 -2.67
CA LEU A 50 7.36 3.05 -4.09
C LEU A 50 8.08 4.33 -4.56
N GLN A 51 7.60 5.51 -4.16
CA GLN A 51 8.23 6.78 -4.48
C GLN A 51 9.65 6.86 -3.93
N ASP A 52 9.84 6.47 -2.66
CA ASP A 52 11.15 6.44 -2.01
C ASP A 52 12.11 5.48 -2.76
N ALA A 53 11.64 4.30 -3.18
CA ALA A 53 12.45 3.34 -3.94
C ALA A 53 12.81 3.84 -5.35
N LEU A 54 11.94 4.62 -5.99
CA LEU A 54 12.25 5.26 -7.28
C LEU A 54 13.32 6.33 -7.12
N ILE A 55 13.21 7.18 -6.09
CA ILE A 55 14.21 8.20 -5.77
C ILE A 55 15.57 7.54 -5.48
N GLU A 56 15.58 6.48 -4.66
CA GLU A 56 16.81 5.70 -4.41
C GLU A 56 17.43 5.18 -5.71
N GLY A 57 16.60 4.68 -6.64
CA GLY A 57 17.03 4.25 -7.96
C GLY A 57 17.63 5.38 -8.80
N GLU A 58 17.00 6.56 -8.82
CA GLU A 58 17.49 7.74 -9.54
C GLU A 58 18.80 8.29 -8.95
N GLU A 59 18.95 8.23 -7.62
CA GLU A 59 20.15 8.65 -6.89
C GLU A 59 21.27 7.60 -6.92
N SER A 60 20.98 6.36 -7.34
CA SER A 60 21.96 5.25 -7.39
C SER A 60 23.06 5.41 -8.45
N GLY A 61 22.96 6.46 -9.27
CA GLY A 61 23.90 6.80 -10.33
C GLY A 61 23.33 6.53 -11.73
N PRO A 62 24.12 6.80 -12.78
CA PRO A 62 23.64 6.66 -14.15
C PRO A 62 23.35 5.20 -14.50
N ALA A 63 22.24 4.98 -15.22
CA ALA A 63 21.90 3.67 -15.76
C ALA A 63 23.00 3.18 -16.72
N THR A 64 23.36 1.91 -16.59
CA THR A 64 24.37 1.26 -17.44
C THR A 64 23.74 0.08 -18.20
N PRO A 65 24.30 -0.32 -19.36
CA PRO A 65 23.85 -1.50 -20.08
C PRO A 65 23.86 -2.75 -19.18
N PHE A 66 22.82 -3.57 -19.26
CA PHE A 66 22.65 -4.74 -18.40
C PHE A 66 22.69 -6.04 -19.21
N ASP A 67 23.62 -6.93 -18.84
CA ASP A 67 23.76 -8.29 -19.39
C ASP A 67 23.24 -9.32 -18.39
N PHE A 68 22.13 -9.98 -18.75
CA PHE A 68 21.46 -10.98 -17.92
C PHE A 68 22.30 -12.26 -17.75
N ASP A 69 23.02 -12.70 -18.78
CA ASP A 69 23.79 -13.95 -18.75
C ASP A 69 25.01 -13.78 -17.84
N ALA A 70 25.74 -12.68 -18.01
CA ALA A 70 26.86 -12.33 -17.16
C ALA A 70 26.44 -12.14 -15.69
N PHE A 71 25.28 -11.50 -15.45
CA PHE A 71 24.72 -11.34 -14.11
C PHE A 71 24.41 -12.69 -13.45
N ASN A 72 23.74 -13.59 -14.15
CA ASN A 72 23.35 -14.90 -13.64
C ASN A 72 24.57 -15.80 -13.36
N ALA A 73 25.55 -15.81 -14.27
CA ALA A 73 26.79 -16.56 -14.08
C ALA A 73 27.51 -16.10 -12.80
N ARG A 74 27.62 -14.77 -12.60
CA ARG A 74 28.22 -14.18 -11.39
C ARG A 74 27.45 -14.56 -10.12
N LYS A 75 26.11 -14.50 -10.13
CA LYS A 75 25.29 -14.85 -8.95
C LYS A 75 25.40 -16.34 -8.59
N ARG A 76 25.44 -17.24 -9.59
CA ARG A 76 25.64 -18.68 -9.37
C ARG A 76 27.03 -18.99 -8.82
N ALA A 77 28.09 -18.40 -9.39
CA ALA A 77 29.44 -18.57 -8.89
C ALA A 77 29.60 -18.10 -7.42
N ALA A 78 28.95 -16.99 -7.06
CA ALA A 78 28.95 -16.49 -5.68
C ALA A 78 28.18 -17.38 -4.69
N PHE A 79 27.21 -18.15 -5.17
CA PHE A 79 26.46 -19.12 -4.36
C PHE A 79 27.27 -20.40 -4.12
N GLU A 80 27.93 -20.92 -5.15
CA GLU A 80 28.77 -22.13 -5.06
C GLU A 80 30.06 -21.92 -4.23
N ALA A 81 30.52 -20.68 -4.12
CA ALA A 81 31.70 -20.31 -3.32
C ALA A 81 31.40 -20.15 -1.82
N LYS A 82 30.15 -20.37 -1.39
CA LYS A 82 29.69 -20.21 0.00
C LYS A 82 29.40 -21.57 0.63
#